data_AF-A0A1V6H9Z2-F1
#
_entry.id   AF-A0A1V6H9Z2-F1
#
_cell.length_a   1.000
_cell.length_b   1.000
_cell.length_c   1.000
_cell.angle_alpha   90.00
_cell.angle_beta   90.00
_cell.angle_gamma   90.00
#
_symmetry.space_group_name_H-M   'P 1'
#
loop_
_entity.id
_entity.type
_entity.pdbx_description
1 polymer ?
#
loop_
_entity_poly.entity_id
_entity_poly.type
_entity_poly.pdbx_seq_one_letter_code
_entity_poly.pdbx_strand_id
1 'polypeptide(L)'
;MDEYQLVSQGEVFYVTELLAKLEGLERGPAGNTSLTAAITLARQMDQDEIVVVQETEYTGAGKHHNSQLSFAKQNGIEILVGDPSQNIPGKNIILPRSLDDVRGRPQDMNRLKLSYLKNADKVHSSNSWNAGDIEFLASDLKTSSSWVRDAIRNGFKGT
;
A
#
# COMPACT_ATOMS: atom_id res chain seq x y z
N MET A 1 0.54 -8.72 9.97
CA MET A 1 0.78 -8.34 8.55
C MET A 1 2.25 -8.56 8.26
N ASP A 2 2.56 -9.25 7.16
CA ASP A 2 3.93 -9.73 6.89
C ASP A 2 4.68 -8.77 5.95
N GLU A 3 3.97 -8.13 5.00
CA GLU A 3 4.47 -7.07 4.13
C GLU A 3 3.40 -5.98 3.99
N TYR A 4 3.84 -4.76 3.68
CA TYR A 4 2.96 -3.66 3.30
C TYR A 4 3.58 -2.88 2.15
N GLN A 5 2.82 -2.68 1.08
CA GLN A 5 3.27 -2.06 -0.15
C GLN A 5 2.47 -0.78 -0.41
N LEU A 6 3.18 0.28 -0.80
CA LEU A 6 2.56 1.48 -1.34
C LEU A 6 2.71 1.51 -2.86
N VAL A 7 1.60 1.74 -3.56
CA VAL A 7 1.58 1.94 -5.01
C VAL A 7 1.19 3.38 -5.31
N SER A 8 1.70 3.93 -6.41
CA SER A 8 1.32 5.27 -6.85
C SER A 8 0.01 5.24 -7.64
N GLN A 9 -0.67 6.39 -7.68
CA GLN A 9 -1.89 6.53 -8.46
C GLN A 9 -1.67 6.23 -9.96
N GLY A 10 -0.52 6.61 -10.51
CA GLY A 10 -0.18 6.33 -11.90
C GLY A 10 0.03 4.85 -12.20
N GLU A 11 0.69 4.11 -11.29
CA GLU A 11 0.81 2.65 -11.37
C GLU A 11 -0.57 1.98 -11.36
N VAL A 12 -1.46 2.42 -10.46
CA VAL A 12 -2.83 1.88 -10.36
C VAL A 12 -3.64 2.16 -11.63
N PHE A 13 -3.54 3.37 -12.20
CA PHE A 13 -4.23 3.70 -13.46
C PHE A 13 -3.71 2.88 -14.64
N TYR A 14 -2.40 2.68 -14.73
CA TYR A 14 -1.79 1.84 -15.76
C TYR A 14 -2.29 0.39 -15.66
N VAL A 15 -2.24 -0.21 -14.47
CA VAL A 15 -2.74 -1.58 -14.25
C VAL A 15 -4.24 -1.68 -14.52
N THR A 16 -5.01 -0.64 -14.19
CA THR A 16 -6.45 -0.61 -14.48
C THR A 16 -6.74 -0.63 -15.98
N GLU A 17 -6.02 0.17 -16.76
CA GLU A 17 -6.15 0.15 -18.22
C GLU A 17 -5.66 -1.19 -18.80
N LEU A 18 -4.55 -1.73 -18.28
CA LEU A 18 -4.01 -3.01 -18.71
C LEU A 18 -5.03 -4.15 -18.52
N LEU A 19 -5.64 -4.22 -17.34
CA LEU A 19 -6.65 -5.23 -17.00
C LEU A 19 -7.88 -5.12 -17.92
N ALA A 20 -8.34 -3.89 -18.19
CA ALA A 20 -9.44 -3.65 -19.12
C ALA A 20 -9.09 -4.08 -20.55
N LYS A 21 -7.85 -3.85 -21.01
CA LYS A 21 -7.42 -4.19 -22.37
C LYS A 21 -7.08 -5.66 -22.59
N LEU A 22 -6.53 -6.35 -21.59
CA LEU A 22 -6.13 -7.75 -21.71
C LEU A 22 -7.24 -8.72 -21.33
N GLU A 23 -7.95 -8.45 -20.23
CA GLU A 23 -8.96 -9.36 -19.68
C GLU A 23 -10.39 -8.91 -19.93
N GLY A 24 -10.61 -7.69 -20.46
CA GLY A 24 -11.94 -7.10 -20.63
C GLY A 24 -12.63 -6.72 -19.32
N LEU A 25 -11.88 -6.71 -18.20
CA LEU A 25 -12.42 -6.41 -16.88
C LEU A 25 -12.32 -4.91 -16.59
N GLU A 26 -13.41 -4.19 -16.87
CA GLU A 26 -13.51 -2.74 -16.64
C GLU A 26 -13.81 -2.43 -15.16
N ARG A 27 -12.76 -2.43 -14.34
CA ARG A 27 -12.82 -2.10 -12.91
C ARG A 27 -12.34 -0.68 -12.61
N GLY A 28 -12.73 -0.18 -11.44
CA GLY A 28 -12.28 1.13 -10.96
C GLY A 28 -10.88 1.04 -10.33
N PRO A 29 -10.08 2.14 -10.36
CA PRO A 29 -8.73 2.17 -9.79
C PRO A 29 -8.62 1.71 -8.34
N ALA A 30 -9.60 2.04 -7.49
CA ALA A 30 -9.57 1.66 -6.09
C ALA A 30 -9.49 0.14 -5.89
N GLY A 31 -10.27 -0.62 -6.68
CA GLY A 31 -10.26 -2.10 -6.65
C GLY A 31 -8.94 -2.69 -7.16
N ASN A 32 -8.26 -1.99 -8.06
CA ASN A 32 -7.00 -2.45 -8.66
C ASN A 32 -5.76 -2.05 -7.85
N THR A 33 -5.92 -1.40 -6.70
CA THR A 33 -4.81 -1.11 -5.78
C THR A 33 -4.12 -2.41 -5.33
N SER A 34 -4.92 -3.40 -4.92
CA SER A 34 -4.41 -4.71 -4.50
C SER A 34 -3.76 -5.46 -5.67
N LEU A 35 -4.38 -5.41 -6.86
CA LEU A 35 -3.82 -6.00 -8.07
C LEU A 35 -2.46 -5.37 -8.45
N THR A 36 -2.33 -4.05 -8.33
CA THR A 36 -1.07 -3.35 -8.62
C THR A 36 0.04 -3.77 -7.66
N ALA A 37 -0.27 -3.92 -6.37
CA ALA A 37 0.68 -4.44 -5.38
C ALA A 37 1.02 -5.92 -5.66
N ALA A 38 0.04 -6.72 -6.07
CA ALA A 38 0.24 -8.12 -6.40
C ALA A 38 1.12 -8.32 -7.64
N ILE A 39 0.98 -7.49 -8.68
CA ILE A 39 1.89 -7.49 -9.84
C ILE A 39 3.33 -7.23 -9.39
N THR A 40 3.53 -6.29 -8.46
CA THR A 40 4.86 -6.01 -7.91
C THR A 40 5.45 -7.24 -7.20
N LEU A 41 4.63 -7.93 -6.39
CA LEU A 41 5.03 -9.13 -5.66
C LEU A 41 5.33 -10.29 -6.62
N ALA A 42 4.44 -10.55 -7.57
CA ALA A 42 4.55 -11.65 -8.54
C ALA A 42 5.82 -11.59 -9.38
N ARG A 43 6.38 -10.39 -9.59
CA ARG A 43 7.66 -10.22 -10.30
C ARG A 43 8.88 -10.75 -9.53
N GLN A 44 8.74 -10.98 -8.23
CA GLN A 44 9.77 -11.52 -7.35
C GLN A 44 9.58 -13.01 -7.06
N MET A 45 8.52 -13.60 -7.61
CA MET A 45 8.11 -14.98 -7.41
C MET A 45 8.56 -15.86 -8.57
N ASP A 46 8.65 -17.16 -8.29
CA ASP A 46 8.92 -18.15 -9.33
C ASP A 46 7.70 -18.33 -10.24
N GLN A 47 7.94 -18.81 -11.46
CA GLN A 47 6.93 -18.87 -12.53
C GLN A 47 5.69 -19.72 -12.16
N ASP A 48 5.85 -20.72 -11.31
CA ASP A 48 4.83 -21.66 -10.88
C ASP A 48 4.11 -21.26 -9.58
N GLU A 49 4.55 -20.18 -8.94
CA GLU A 49 3.87 -19.65 -7.76
C GLU A 49 2.65 -18.81 -8.14
N ILE A 50 1.62 -18.85 -7.28
CA ILE A 50 0.33 -18.20 -7.54
C ILE A 50 0.05 -17.14 -6.48
N VAL A 51 -0.21 -15.91 -6.93
CA VAL A 51 -0.75 -14.83 -6.09
C VAL A 51 -2.25 -14.76 -6.25
N VAL A 52 -2.98 -14.94 -5.16
CA VAL A 52 -4.43 -14.71 -5.14
C VAL A 52 -4.70 -13.30 -4.65
N VAL A 53 -5.37 -12.51 -5.47
CA VAL A 53 -5.74 -11.13 -5.16
C VAL A 53 -7.24 -11.06 -4.97
N GLN A 54 -7.66 -10.54 -3.83
CA GLN A 54 -9.05 -10.14 -3.65
C GLN A 54 -9.21 -8.70 -4.13
N GLU A 55 -10.06 -8.52 -5.13
CA GLU A 55 -10.54 -7.21 -5.51
C GLU A 55 -11.77 -6.87 -4.66
N THR A 56 -11.83 -5.65 -4.15
CA THR A 56 -13.08 -5.10 -3.62
C THR A 56 -13.74 -4.32 -4.74
N GLU A 57 -14.82 -4.87 -5.29
CA GLU A 57 -15.54 -4.26 -6.40
C GLU A 57 -16.37 -3.06 -5.93
N TYR A 58 -16.14 -1.91 -6.56
CA TYR A 58 -17.09 -0.80 -6.61
C TYR A 58 -17.41 -0.56 -8.08
N THR A 59 -18.42 -1.24 -8.62
CA THR A 59 -18.92 -0.90 -9.96
C THR A 59 -19.57 0.47 -9.95
N GLY A 60 -19.39 1.20 -11.05
CA GLY A 60 -20.09 2.45 -11.27
C GLY A 60 -19.53 3.19 -12.48
N ALA A 61 -20.40 3.38 -13.49
CA ALA A 61 -20.22 4.36 -14.54
C ALA A 61 -19.83 5.73 -13.92
N GLY A 62 -18.76 6.35 -14.44
CA GLY A 62 -18.22 7.62 -13.93
C GLY A 62 -16.98 7.52 -13.03
N LYS A 63 -16.51 6.31 -12.69
CA LYS A 63 -15.26 6.08 -11.93
C LYS A 63 -14.06 5.71 -12.80
N HIS A 64 -14.18 5.84 -14.11
CA HIS A 64 -13.10 5.55 -15.06
C HIS A 64 -11.85 6.39 -14.72
N HIS A 65 -10.67 5.79 -14.81
CA HIS A 65 -9.41 6.48 -14.49
C HIS A 65 -9.22 7.76 -15.34
N ASN A 66 -9.62 7.74 -16.62
CA ASN A 66 -9.67 8.91 -17.50
C ASN A 66 -10.42 10.11 -16.92
N SER A 67 -11.54 9.91 -16.22
CA SER A 67 -12.28 10.99 -15.57
C SER A 67 -11.49 11.56 -14.39
N GLN A 68 -10.80 10.71 -13.63
CA GLN A 68 -9.93 11.13 -12.53
C GLN A 68 -8.68 11.88 -13.03
N LEU A 69 -8.06 11.41 -14.12
CA LEU A 69 -6.95 12.08 -14.80
C LEU A 69 -7.36 13.47 -15.33
N SER A 70 -8.55 13.55 -15.94
CA SER A 70 -9.09 14.82 -16.44
C SER A 70 -9.34 15.80 -15.30
N PHE A 71 -9.94 15.32 -14.21
CA PHE A 71 -10.15 16.12 -13.00
C PHE A 71 -8.82 16.59 -12.39
N ALA A 72 -7.83 15.71 -12.26
CA ALA A 72 -6.51 16.05 -11.75
C ALA A 72 -5.85 17.15 -12.60
N LYS A 73 -5.88 17.00 -13.93
CA LYS A 73 -5.35 17.99 -14.87
C LYS A 73 -6.04 19.35 -14.75
N GLN A 74 -7.37 19.37 -14.58
CA GLN A 74 -8.13 20.61 -14.35
C GLN A 74 -7.76 21.29 -13.02
N ASN A 75 -7.27 20.54 -12.04
CA ASN A 75 -6.80 21.04 -10.74
C ASN A 75 -5.29 21.32 -10.72
N GLY A 76 -4.64 21.43 -11.88
CA GLY A 76 -3.23 21.80 -11.97
C GLY A 76 -2.23 20.66 -11.69
N ILE A 77 -2.69 19.41 -11.63
CA ILE A 77 -1.81 18.25 -11.51
C ILE A 77 -1.23 17.91 -12.88
N GLU A 78 0.09 17.81 -12.97
CA GLU A 78 0.78 17.40 -14.19
C GLU A 78 0.61 15.89 -14.43
N ILE A 79 0.19 15.51 -15.65
CA ILE A 79 0.09 14.11 -16.05
C ILE A 79 1.24 13.81 -17.00
N LEU A 80 2.13 12.91 -16.58
CA LEU A 80 3.36 12.57 -17.31
C LEU A 80 3.43 11.06 -17.56
N VAL A 81 4.24 10.66 -18.53
CA VAL A 81 4.61 9.25 -18.74
C VAL A 81 6.10 9.12 -18.40
N GLY A 82 6.48 8.18 -17.52
CA GLY A 82 7.86 8.08 -17.03
C GLY A 82 8.02 7.13 -15.84
N ASP A 83 9.07 7.37 -15.05
CA ASP A 83 9.37 6.58 -13.85
C ASP A 83 8.44 6.98 -12.67
N PRO A 84 7.59 6.06 -12.16
CA PRO A 84 6.69 6.33 -11.04
C PRO A 84 7.39 6.74 -9.74
N SER A 85 8.70 6.50 -9.60
CA SER A 85 9.49 6.96 -8.45
C SER A 85 9.51 8.49 -8.32
N GLN A 86 9.33 9.21 -9.43
CA GLN A 86 9.32 10.68 -9.48
C GLN A 86 7.94 11.29 -9.16
N ASN A 87 6.96 10.44 -8.79
CA ASN A 87 5.62 10.87 -8.46
C ASN A 87 5.59 11.67 -7.15
N ILE A 88 5.06 12.89 -7.18
CA ILE A 88 4.91 13.78 -6.03
C ILE A 88 3.41 14.00 -5.79
N PRO A 89 2.84 13.46 -4.69
CA PRO A 89 1.43 13.63 -4.35
C PRO A 89 1.01 15.10 -4.35
N GLY A 90 -0.10 15.41 -5.02
CA GLY A 90 -0.62 16.77 -5.14
C GLY A 90 0.12 17.66 -6.14
N LYS A 91 1.12 17.16 -6.87
CA LYS A 91 1.84 17.90 -7.92
C LYS A 91 1.76 17.20 -9.28
N ASN A 92 2.05 15.90 -9.34
CA ASN A 92 2.02 15.16 -10.60
C ASN A 92 1.51 13.72 -10.41
N ILE A 93 1.04 13.15 -11.51
CA ILE A 93 0.72 11.73 -11.66
C ILE A 93 1.60 11.22 -12.80
N ILE A 94 2.45 10.23 -12.51
CA ILE A 94 3.35 9.63 -13.50
C ILE A 94 2.84 8.25 -13.89
N LEU A 95 2.37 8.13 -15.12
CA LEU A 95 1.98 6.87 -15.73
C LEU A 95 3.25 6.08 -16.13
N PRO A 96 3.38 4.80 -15.71
CA PRO A 96 4.42 3.90 -16.17
C PRO A 96 4.56 3.84 -17.70
N ARG A 97 5.79 3.66 -18.23
CA ARG A 97 6.00 3.43 -19.68
C ARG A 97 5.71 1.99 -20.07
N SER A 98 5.95 1.06 -19.15
CA SER A 98 5.72 -0.36 -19.31
C SER A 98 5.42 -0.99 -17.94
N LEU A 99 5.05 -2.28 -17.95
CA LEU A 99 4.89 -3.06 -16.72
C LEU A 99 6.18 -3.09 -15.88
N ASP A 100 7.35 -2.92 -16.50
CA ASP A 100 8.63 -2.92 -15.79
C ASP A 100 8.82 -1.75 -14.82
N ASP A 101 8.12 -0.65 -15.09
CA ASP A 101 8.10 0.55 -14.25
C ASP A 101 7.14 0.40 -13.04
N VAL A 102 6.26 -0.62 -13.02
CA VAL A 102 5.38 -0.93 -11.87
C VAL A 102 6.18 -1.74 -10.85
N ARG A 103 6.53 -1.10 -9.73
CA ARG A 103 7.48 -1.65 -8.75
C ARG A 103 7.02 -1.57 -7.31
N GLY A 104 5.91 -0.88 -7.04
CA GLY A 104 5.47 -0.65 -5.68
C GLY A 104 6.56 -0.01 -4.82
N ARG A 105 6.31 0.07 -3.52
CA ARG A 105 7.19 0.65 -2.52
C ARG A 105 6.99 -0.13 -1.22
N PRO A 106 7.76 -1.20 -0.98
CA PRO A 106 7.72 -1.94 0.27
C PRO A 106 7.94 -0.98 1.44
N GLN A 107 7.16 -1.14 2.51
CA GLN A 107 7.30 -0.38 3.74
C GLN A 107 8.03 -1.20 4.80
N ASP A 108 8.82 -0.52 5.63
CA ASP A 108 9.46 -1.14 6.77
C ASP A 108 8.41 -1.53 7.82
N MET A 109 8.14 -2.83 7.90
CA MET A 109 7.17 -3.40 8.82
C MET A 109 7.52 -3.16 10.29
N ASN A 110 8.80 -3.17 10.66
CA ASN A 110 9.21 -2.90 12.04
C ASN A 110 8.92 -1.44 12.40
N ARG A 111 9.22 -0.51 11.49
CA ARG A 111 8.88 0.90 11.66
C ARG A 111 7.37 1.10 11.81
N LEU A 112 6.55 0.41 11.01
CA LEU A 112 5.08 0.48 11.12
C LEU A 112 4.57 -0.07 12.46
N LYS A 113 5.09 -1.22 12.91
CA LYS A 113 4.75 -1.81 14.22
C LYS A 113 5.10 -0.88 15.38
N LEU A 114 6.28 -0.25 15.35
CA LEU A 114 6.68 0.74 16.36
C LEU A 114 5.79 1.99 16.33
N SER A 115 5.42 2.47 15.14
CA SER A 115 4.50 3.59 14.98
C SER A 115 3.11 3.27 15.57
N TYR A 116 2.62 2.05 15.34
CA TYR A 116 1.37 1.56 15.94
C TYR A 116 1.43 1.61 17.47
N LEU A 117 2.46 1.02 18.09
CA LEU A 117 2.62 1.03 19.55
C LEU A 117 2.73 2.45 20.10
N LYS A 118 3.49 3.32 19.43
CA LYS A 118 3.63 4.73 19.81
C LYS A 118 2.29 5.47 19.76
N ASN A 119 1.40 5.14 18.82
CA ASN A 119 0.07 5.73 18.76
C ASN A 119 -0.86 5.16 19.82
N ALA A 120 -0.76 3.86 20.13
CA ALA A 120 -1.49 3.26 21.26
C ALA A 120 -1.09 3.91 22.60
N ASP A 121 0.20 4.14 22.83
CA ASP A 121 0.74 4.77 24.05
C ASP A 121 0.20 6.20 24.28
N LYS A 122 -0.01 6.97 23.21
CA LYS A 122 -0.63 8.30 23.29
C LYS A 122 -2.07 8.26 23.78
N VAL A 123 -2.80 7.21 23.46
CA VAL A 123 -4.21 7.02 23.83
C VAL A 123 -4.30 6.43 25.24
N HIS A 124 -3.45 5.44 25.54
CA HIS A 124 -3.37 4.80 26.83
C HIS A 124 -1.91 4.47 27.14
N SER A 125 -1.36 5.12 28.17
CA SER A 125 0.07 5.04 28.49
C SER A 125 0.53 3.60 28.70
N SER A 126 1.65 3.26 28.07
CA SER A 126 2.32 1.96 28.16
C SER A 126 2.79 1.60 29.57
N ASN A 127 2.92 2.57 30.47
CA ASN A 127 3.16 2.32 31.90
C ASN A 127 1.97 1.64 32.60
N SER A 128 0.77 1.71 32.01
CA SER A 128 -0.46 1.14 32.56
C SER A 128 -0.86 -0.18 31.88
N TRP A 129 -0.15 -0.60 30.84
CA TRP A 129 -0.47 -1.83 30.11
C TRP A 129 -0.24 -3.05 30.99
N ASN A 130 -1.28 -3.86 31.16
CA ASN A 130 -1.20 -5.12 31.88
C ASN A 130 -0.71 -6.26 30.96
N ALA A 131 -0.58 -7.47 31.51
CA ALA A 131 -0.09 -8.61 30.75
C ALA A 131 -0.98 -8.96 29.53
N GLY A 132 -2.31 -8.82 29.67
CA GLY A 132 -3.27 -9.05 28.60
C GLY A 132 -3.16 -8.02 27.47
N ASP A 133 -2.93 -6.74 27.81
CA ASP A 133 -2.70 -5.70 26.80
C ASP A 133 -1.44 -6.00 25.97
N ILE A 134 -0.36 -6.40 26.65
CA ILE A 134 0.91 -6.76 26.00
C ILE A 134 0.75 -8.00 25.11
N GLU A 135 0.00 -9.01 25.56
CA GLU A 135 -0.28 -10.21 24.77
C GLU A 135 -1.13 -9.91 23.54
N PHE A 136 -2.19 -9.11 23.71
CA PHE A 136 -3.02 -8.64 22.62
C PHE A 136 -2.21 -7.90 21.56
N LEU A 137 -1.42 -6.90 21.98
CA LEU A 137 -0.57 -6.11 21.07
C LEU A 137 0.47 -6.98 20.36
N ALA A 138 1.06 -7.95 21.06
CA ALA A 138 2.01 -8.88 20.47
C ALA A 138 1.35 -9.73 19.37
N SER A 139 0.15 -10.26 19.65
CA SER A 139 -0.63 -11.05 18.69
C SER A 139 -1.03 -10.22 17.47
N ASP A 140 -1.58 -9.02 17.68
CA ASP A 140 -2.04 -8.12 16.61
C ASP A 140 -0.89 -7.71 15.67
N LEU A 141 0.30 -7.45 16.24
CA LEU A 141 1.49 -7.07 15.49
C LEU A 141 2.26 -8.27 14.91
N LYS A 142 1.81 -9.51 15.15
CA LYS A 142 2.54 -10.75 14.86
C LYS A 142 3.99 -10.68 15.39
N THR A 143 4.14 -10.45 16.69
CA THR A 143 5.43 -10.39 17.40
C THR A 143 5.36 -11.19 18.70
N SER A 144 6.42 -11.18 19.51
CA SER A 144 6.40 -11.72 20.87
C SER A 144 6.10 -10.63 21.90
N SER A 145 5.56 -11.03 23.06
CA SER A 145 5.42 -10.12 24.20
C SER A 145 6.76 -9.55 24.69
N SER A 146 7.87 -10.25 24.47
CA SER A 146 9.21 -9.72 24.75
C SER A 146 9.54 -8.55 23.83
N TRP A 147 9.26 -8.68 22.53
CA TRP A 147 9.49 -7.62 21.56
C TRP A 147 8.71 -6.34 21.89
N VAL A 148 7.44 -6.47 22.30
CA VAL A 148 6.63 -5.31 22.74
C VAL A 148 7.24 -4.63 23.97
N ARG A 149 7.68 -5.41 24.96
CA ARG A 149 8.36 -4.87 26.15
C ARG A 149 9.67 -4.17 25.78
N ASP A 150 10.43 -4.72 24.85
CA ASP A 150 11.65 -4.10 24.33
C ASP A 150 11.35 -2.77 23.63
N ALA A 151 10.31 -2.73 22.80
CA ALA A 151 9.86 -1.52 22.14
C ALA A 151 9.48 -0.42 23.15
N ILE A 152 8.79 -0.76 24.23
CA ILE A 152 8.45 0.19 25.31
C ILE A 152 9.72 0.70 26.00
N ARG A 153 10.64 -0.20 26.39
CA ARG A 153 11.92 0.16 27.05
C ARG A 153 12.77 1.09 26.18
N ASN A 154 12.75 0.89 24.87
CA ASN A 154 13.48 1.71 23.89
C ASN A 154 12.71 2.98 23.46
N GLY A 155 11.55 3.27 24.08
CA GLY A 155 10.74 4.45 23.76
C GLY A 155 10.20 4.46 22.34
N PHE A 156 9.86 3.27 21.82
CA PHE A 156 9.35 3.03 20.46
C PHE A 156 10.28 3.50 19.33
N LYS A 157 11.58 3.60 19.61
CA LYS A 157 12.60 3.88 18.59
C LYS A 157 13.04 2.57 17.94
N GLY A 158 13.31 2.61 16.63
CA GLY A 158 13.97 1.50 15.95
C GLY A 158 15.38 1.31 16.50
N THR A 159 15.82 0.06 16.59
CA THR A 159 17.25 -0.30 16.71
C THR A 159 17.96 -0.06 15.40
#